data_AF-A0A6J6P195-F1
#
_entry.id   AF-A0A6J6P195-F1
#
_cell.length_a   1.000
_cell.length_b   1.000
_cell.length_c   1.000
_cell.angle_alpha   90.00
_cell.angle_beta   90.00
_cell.angle_gamma   90.00
#
_symmetry.space_group_name_H-M   'P 1'
#
loop_
_entity.id
_entity.type
_entity.pdbx_description
1 polymer ?
#
loop_
_entity_poly.entity_id
_entity_poly.type
_entity_poly.pdbx_seq_one_letter_code
_entity_poly.pdbx_strand_id
1 'polypeptide(L)'
;MNKSGKVEWMWPSPLGVITKVGDGNDYGDANTYIQAGDPERLDLADGTELYAMGGFDNRAGGVITFAKKVNNSYSIATVMGGPSTGGSPNRKMTWTVSGASESQITVQNFCLNKNVKNISGATVTMTTTGGVVTVVATDPANDHACVGVLVGPERIIG
;
A
#
# COMPACT_ATOMS: atom_id res chain seq x y z
N MET A 1 -20.78 -8.59 -4.89
CA MET A 1 -20.84 -9.35 -3.62
C MET A 1 -19.60 -10.21 -3.53
N ASN A 2 -19.02 -10.37 -2.34
CA ASN A 2 -17.92 -11.28 -2.09
C ASN A 2 -18.40 -12.74 -2.09
N LYS A 3 -17.46 -13.68 -1.93
CA LYS A 3 -17.75 -15.11 -1.94
C LYS A 3 -18.67 -15.61 -0.82
N SER A 4 -18.82 -14.86 0.27
CA SER A 4 -19.79 -15.19 1.32
C SER A 4 -21.18 -14.60 1.06
N GLY A 5 -21.42 -14.04 -0.13
CA GLY A 5 -22.69 -13.42 -0.50
C GLY A 5 -22.94 -12.08 0.19
N LYS A 6 -21.89 -11.43 0.71
CA LYS A 6 -21.96 -10.13 1.37
C LYS A 6 -21.46 -9.02 0.45
N VAL A 7 -21.93 -7.80 0.65
CA VAL A 7 -21.40 -6.61 -0.02
C VAL A 7 -20.10 -6.21 0.67
N GLU A 8 -19.02 -6.14 -0.08
CA GLU A 8 -17.80 -5.45 0.37
C GLU A 8 -17.81 -4.07 -0.28
N TRP A 9 -17.97 -3.04 0.54
CA TRP A 9 -17.88 -1.65 0.12
C TRP A 9 -16.45 -1.16 0.34
N MET A 10 -15.85 -0.58 -0.69
CA MET A 10 -14.47 -0.11 -0.70
C MET A 10 -14.41 1.35 -1.12
N TRP A 11 -13.54 2.14 -0.51
CA TRP A 11 -13.27 3.51 -0.93
C TRP A 11 -11.86 3.96 -0.54
N PRO A 12 -11.24 4.88 -1.29
CA PRO A 12 -9.94 5.43 -0.94
C PRO A 12 -10.04 6.37 0.27
N SER A 13 -8.99 6.42 1.09
CA SER A 13 -8.79 7.38 2.17
C SER A 13 -7.33 7.83 2.27
N PRO A 14 -7.01 8.89 3.03
CA PRO A 14 -5.63 9.31 3.24
C PRO A 14 -4.74 8.24 3.91
N LEU A 15 -5.34 7.26 4.61
CA LEU A 15 -4.66 6.20 5.34
C LEU A 15 -4.50 4.90 4.55
N GLY A 16 -5.20 4.76 3.43
CA GLY A 16 -5.41 3.46 2.81
C GLY A 16 -6.76 3.33 2.13
N VAL A 17 -6.96 2.23 1.41
CA VAL A 17 -8.28 1.79 0.96
C VAL A 17 -9.04 1.24 2.16
N ILE A 18 -10.16 1.86 2.51
CA ILE A 18 -11.02 1.36 3.58
C ILE A 18 -12.03 0.39 3.00
N THR A 19 -12.28 -0.72 3.69
CA THR A 19 -13.31 -1.68 3.34
C THR A 19 -14.23 -1.99 4.50
N LYS A 20 -15.50 -2.20 4.19
CA LYS A 20 -16.50 -2.73 5.10
C LYS A 20 -17.26 -3.86 4.44
N VAL A 21 -17.54 -4.91 5.19
CA VAL A 21 -18.33 -6.06 4.73
C VAL A 21 -19.68 -6.05 5.43
N GLY A 22 -20.75 -6.20 4.65
CA GLY A 22 -22.12 -6.05 5.12
C GLY A 22 -23.14 -6.72 4.22
N ASP A 23 -24.43 -6.57 4.53
CA ASP A 23 -25.53 -7.10 3.68
C ASP A 23 -26.09 -6.07 2.69
N GLY A 24 -25.52 -4.87 2.66
CA GLY A 24 -26.01 -3.74 1.86
C GLY A 24 -26.72 -2.68 2.69
N ASN A 25 -27.23 -3.02 3.88
CA ASN A 25 -27.83 -2.09 4.84
C ASN A 25 -26.94 -1.90 6.07
N ASP A 26 -26.51 -3.01 6.67
CA ASP A 26 -25.66 -3.03 7.85
C ASP A 26 -24.25 -3.51 7.49
N TYR A 27 -23.25 -2.79 7.99
CA TYR A 27 -21.83 -3.04 7.73
C TYR A 27 -21.07 -3.19 9.03
N GLY A 28 -20.16 -4.17 9.06
CA GLY A 28 -19.25 -4.37 10.20
C GLY A 28 -18.14 -3.33 10.30
N ASP A 29 -17.13 -3.68 11.09
CA ASP A 29 -15.95 -2.85 11.31
C ASP A 29 -15.17 -2.59 10.02
N ALA A 30 -14.54 -1.42 9.98
CA ALA A 30 -13.69 -1.03 8.87
C ALA A 30 -12.35 -1.75 8.93
N ASN A 31 -11.90 -2.23 7.78
CA ASN A 31 -10.51 -2.66 7.57
C ASN A 31 -9.81 -1.64 6.67
N THR A 32 -8.51 -1.46 6.88
CA THR A 32 -7.67 -0.59 6.04
C THR A 32 -6.67 -1.44 5.28
N TYR A 33 -6.72 -1.38 3.96
CA TYR A 33 -5.71 -1.92 3.06
C TYR A 33 -4.74 -0.82 2.60
N ILE A 34 -3.81 -1.18 1.72
CA ILE A 34 -2.78 -0.27 1.20
C ILE A 34 -3.37 1.03 0.65
N GLN A 35 -2.57 2.09 0.63
CA GLN A 35 -2.95 3.33 -0.01
C GLN A 35 -2.99 3.14 -1.53
N ALA A 36 -4.17 3.29 -2.10
CA ALA A 36 -4.43 3.25 -3.53
C ALA A 36 -5.61 4.16 -3.87
N GLY A 37 -5.63 4.65 -5.12
CA GLY A 37 -6.80 5.30 -5.69
C GLY A 37 -7.76 4.28 -6.28
N ASP A 38 -9.05 4.60 -6.23
CA ASP A 38 -10.12 3.92 -6.98
C ASP A 38 -9.98 2.38 -6.98
N PRO A 39 -10.12 1.70 -5.83
CA PRO A 39 -9.94 0.25 -5.73
C PRO A 39 -11.15 -0.50 -6.29
N GLU A 40 -10.90 -1.47 -7.17
CA GLU A 40 -11.90 -2.44 -7.60
C GLU A 40 -11.54 -3.85 -7.14
N ARG A 41 -12.57 -4.66 -6.86
CA ARG A 41 -12.42 -6.08 -6.55
C ARG A 41 -12.82 -6.92 -7.75
N LEU A 42 -12.02 -7.95 -8.03
CA LEU A 42 -12.30 -8.97 -9.03
C LEU A 42 -12.11 -10.37 -8.41
N ASP A 43 -13.19 -11.13 -8.31
CA ASP A 43 -13.14 -12.54 -7.90
C ASP A 43 -13.02 -13.43 -9.13
N LEU A 44 -11.97 -14.23 -9.18
CA LEU A 44 -11.75 -15.21 -10.26
C LEU A 44 -12.48 -16.52 -9.97
N ALA A 45 -12.79 -17.26 -11.06
CA ALA A 45 -13.53 -18.53 -10.99
C ALA A 45 -12.82 -19.62 -10.18
N ASP A 46 -11.49 -19.57 -10.08
CA ASP A 46 -10.67 -20.49 -9.28
C ASP A 46 -10.68 -20.17 -7.78
N GLY A 47 -11.40 -19.13 -7.36
CA GLY A 47 -11.41 -18.68 -5.99
C GLY A 47 -10.23 -17.78 -5.64
N THR A 48 -9.51 -17.22 -6.59
CA THR A 48 -8.57 -16.11 -6.32
C THR A 48 -9.33 -14.79 -6.17
N GLU A 49 -9.02 -14.01 -5.14
CA GLU A 49 -9.53 -12.63 -4.97
C GLU A 49 -8.45 -11.64 -5.39
N LEU A 50 -8.76 -10.79 -6.36
CA LEU A 50 -7.88 -9.73 -6.84
C LEU A 50 -8.45 -8.37 -6.45
N TYR A 51 -7.54 -7.46 -6.13
CA TYR A 51 -7.80 -6.04 -6.04
C TYR A 51 -7.06 -5.34 -7.17
N ALA A 52 -7.81 -4.68 -8.05
CA ALA A 52 -7.28 -3.71 -8.99
C ALA A 52 -7.24 -2.36 -8.29
N MET A 53 -6.13 -1.67 -8.44
CA MET A 53 -5.85 -0.41 -7.75
C MET A 53 -5.19 0.52 -8.76
N GLY A 54 -5.74 1.72 -8.91
CA GLY A 54 -5.28 2.71 -9.88
C GLY A 54 -5.12 4.09 -9.27
N GLY A 55 -5.01 5.10 -10.12
CA GLY A 55 -5.14 6.50 -9.68
C GLY A 55 -4.08 7.00 -8.70
N PHE A 56 -2.87 6.40 -8.72
CA PHE A 56 -1.76 6.82 -7.86
C PHE A 56 -1.26 8.26 -8.13
N ASP A 57 -1.81 8.96 -9.11
CA ASP A 57 -1.32 10.20 -9.68
C ASP A 57 -2.39 11.30 -9.86
N ASN A 58 -3.41 11.36 -8.99
CA ASN A 58 -4.54 12.28 -9.14
C ASN A 58 -5.30 12.11 -10.49
N ARG A 59 -5.36 10.89 -11.02
CA ARG A 59 -6.09 10.54 -12.27
C ARG A 59 -5.41 11.03 -13.56
N ALA A 60 -4.11 11.31 -13.53
CA ALA A 60 -3.36 11.77 -14.71
C ALA A 60 -2.83 10.62 -15.62
N GLY A 61 -3.06 9.35 -15.24
CA GLY A 61 -2.47 8.19 -15.92
C GLY A 61 -1.41 7.50 -15.07
N GLY A 62 -1.81 6.92 -13.94
CA GLY A 62 -0.95 6.21 -13.01
C GLY A 62 -0.94 4.70 -13.22
N VAL A 63 0.03 4.03 -12.60
CA VAL A 63 0.16 2.57 -12.59
C VAL A 63 -1.17 1.89 -12.21
N ILE A 64 -1.55 0.83 -12.95
CA ILE A 64 -2.62 -0.09 -12.53
C ILE A 64 -1.93 -1.28 -11.87
N THR A 65 -2.25 -1.53 -10.60
CA THR A 65 -1.72 -2.65 -9.84
C THR A 65 -2.82 -3.69 -9.64
N PHE A 66 -2.52 -4.94 -9.97
CA PHE A 66 -3.36 -6.08 -9.59
C PHE A 66 -2.68 -6.80 -8.42
N ALA A 67 -3.34 -6.79 -7.26
CA ALA A 67 -2.86 -7.46 -6.07
C ALA A 67 -3.75 -8.65 -5.74
N LYS A 68 -3.14 -9.80 -5.45
CA LYS A 68 -3.85 -10.96 -4.91
C LYS A 68 -3.99 -10.82 -3.40
N LYS A 69 -5.19 -11.06 -2.88
CA LYS A 69 -5.38 -11.17 -1.42
C LYS A 69 -4.73 -12.45 -0.90
N VAL A 70 -3.85 -12.32 0.09
CA VAL A 70 -3.13 -13.44 0.71
C VAL A 70 -3.10 -13.29 2.22
N ASN A 71 -3.09 -14.42 2.93
CA ASN A 71 -2.82 -14.46 4.35
C ASN A 71 -1.30 -14.41 4.56
N ASN A 72 -0.83 -13.58 5.47
CA ASN A 72 0.58 -13.44 5.81
C ASN A 72 0.74 -13.05 7.29
N SER A 73 1.97 -13.10 7.79
CA SER A 73 2.30 -12.79 9.19
C SER A 73 2.82 -11.36 9.39
N TYR A 74 2.89 -10.55 8.34
CA TYR A 74 3.40 -9.20 8.41
C TYR A 74 2.31 -8.22 8.86
N SER A 75 2.70 -7.23 9.63
CA SER A 75 1.87 -6.05 9.89
C SER A 75 2.59 -4.83 9.36
N ILE A 76 1.94 -4.09 8.45
CA ILE A 76 2.50 -2.92 7.80
C ILE A 76 1.56 -1.75 8.05
N ALA A 77 2.08 -0.66 8.60
CA ALA A 77 1.32 0.56 8.81
C ALA A 77 2.08 1.77 8.26
N THR A 78 1.37 2.61 7.50
CA THR A 78 1.88 3.92 7.08
C THR A 78 1.77 4.89 8.25
N VAL A 79 2.88 5.52 8.63
CA VAL A 79 2.92 6.52 9.70
C VAL A 79 2.71 7.91 9.09
N MET A 80 1.59 8.55 9.40
CA MET A 80 1.39 9.97 9.06
C MET A 80 2.32 10.82 9.94
N GLY A 81 3.40 11.34 9.35
CA GLY A 81 4.41 12.09 10.11
C GLY A 81 5.38 12.89 9.24
N GLY A 82 4.85 13.87 8.50
CA GLY A 82 5.62 14.92 7.82
C GLY A 82 4.66 15.93 7.18
N PRO A 83 5.00 17.22 7.07
CA PRO A 83 4.06 18.23 6.61
C PRO A 83 3.47 17.84 5.25
N SER A 84 2.15 17.77 5.20
CA SER A 84 1.39 17.69 3.95
C SER A 84 1.36 19.08 3.32
N THR A 85 2.48 19.51 2.77
CA THR A 85 2.46 20.57 1.75
C THR A 85 2.54 19.86 0.41
N GLY A 86 1.51 20.06 -0.41
CA GLY A 86 1.03 19.13 -1.43
C GLY A 86 2.05 18.74 -2.50
N GLY A 87 1.77 17.61 -3.16
CA GLY A 87 2.30 17.23 -4.48
C GLY A 87 3.80 17.35 -4.72
N SER A 88 4.63 17.49 -3.69
CA SER A 88 6.03 17.85 -3.88
C SER A 88 6.92 16.60 -4.02
N PRO A 89 7.86 16.63 -4.98
CA PRO A 89 8.94 15.65 -5.03
C PRO A 89 9.68 15.60 -3.69
N ASN A 90 10.16 14.43 -3.29
CA ASN A 90 10.79 14.16 -1.98
C ASN A 90 9.87 14.16 -0.76
N ARG A 91 8.56 13.88 -0.93
CA ARG A 91 7.70 13.59 0.23
C ARG A 91 8.35 12.50 1.09
N LYS A 92 8.56 12.81 2.37
CA LYS A 92 9.02 11.84 3.35
C LYS A 92 7.90 10.85 3.64
N MET A 93 8.16 9.59 3.34
CA MET A 93 7.26 8.48 3.60
C MET A 93 7.81 7.66 4.77
N THR A 94 6.92 7.13 5.61
CA THR A 94 7.31 6.35 6.77
C THR A 94 6.36 5.17 6.97
N TRP A 95 6.93 3.99 7.21
CA TRP A 95 6.21 2.77 7.53
C TRP A 95 6.77 2.12 8.78
N THR A 96 5.92 1.42 9.52
CA THR A 96 6.33 0.43 10.51
C THR A 96 5.97 -0.96 10.02
N VAL A 97 6.93 -1.88 10.04
CA VAL A 97 6.77 -3.27 9.60
C VAL A 97 7.11 -4.21 10.76
N SER A 98 6.16 -5.04 11.16
CA SER A 98 6.36 -6.11 12.15
C SER A 98 6.33 -7.48 11.49
N GLY A 99 7.06 -8.44 12.05
CA GLY A 99 7.12 -9.81 11.54
C GLY A 99 8.11 -10.02 10.37
N ALA A 100 8.90 -9.01 10.03
CA ALA A 100 9.95 -9.06 9.00
C ALA A 100 11.26 -8.45 9.51
N SER A 101 12.39 -8.88 8.97
CA SER A 101 13.69 -8.20 9.12
C SER A 101 13.91 -7.16 8.01
N GLU A 102 14.86 -6.24 8.23
CA GLU A 102 15.22 -5.21 7.24
C GLU A 102 15.60 -5.79 5.86
N SER A 103 16.26 -6.95 5.84
CA SER A 103 16.67 -7.62 4.59
C SER A 103 15.50 -8.17 3.78
N GLN A 104 14.32 -8.32 4.38
CA GLN A 104 13.09 -8.76 3.72
C GLN A 104 12.26 -7.60 3.18
N ILE A 105 12.68 -6.35 3.43
CA ILE A 105 11.91 -5.16 3.08
C ILE A 105 12.60 -4.42 1.95
N THR A 106 11.84 -4.08 0.93
CA THR A 106 12.28 -3.19 -0.15
C THR A 106 11.32 -2.01 -0.26
N VAL A 107 11.85 -0.83 -0.61
CA VAL A 107 11.01 0.33 -0.93
C VAL A 107 10.96 0.46 -2.44
N GLN A 108 9.76 0.48 -3.00
CA GLN A 108 9.51 0.40 -4.43
C GLN A 108 8.76 1.65 -4.88
N ASN A 109 9.25 2.29 -5.93
CA ASN A 109 8.45 3.22 -6.73
C ASN A 109 7.75 2.38 -7.81
N PHE A 110 6.43 2.24 -7.68
CA PHE A 110 5.59 1.46 -8.60
C PHE A 110 5.38 2.17 -9.93
N CYS A 111 5.33 3.51 -9.96
CA CYS A 111 5.23 4.25 -11.22
C CYS A 111 6.44 4.02 -12.12
N LEU A 112 7.63 3.99 -11.52
CA LEU A 112 8.89 3.81 -12.26
C LEU A 112 9.32 2.36 -12.38
N ASN A 113 8.63 1.45 -11.69
CA ASN A 113 9.04 0.06 -11.49
C ASN A 113 10.53 -0.04 -11.07
N LYS A 114 10.95 0.80 -10.11
CA LYS A 114 12.32 0.81 -9.56
C LYS A 114 12.36 0.72 -8.04
N ASN A 115 13.37 0.01 -7.54
CA ASN A 115 13.75 0.10 -6.14
C ASN A 115 14.23 1.53 -5.85
N VAL A 116 13.66 2.16 -4.82
CA VAL A 116 13.94 3.56 -4.47
C VAL A 116 15.42 3.78 -4.15
N LYS A 117 16.13 2.79 -3.60
CA LYS A 117 17.58 2.88 -3.35
C LYS A 117 18.41 3.09 -4.61
N ASN A 118 17.86 2.79 -5.79
CA ASN A 118 18.53 2.93 -7.08
C ASN A 118 18.13 4.21 -7.83
N ILE A 119 17.33 5.09 -7.22
CA ILE A 119 16.94 6.37 -7.78
C ILE A 119 17.93 7.44 -7.30
N SER A 120 18.48 8.23 -8.23
CA SER A 120 19.43 9.28 -7.89
C SER A 120 18.78 10.31 -6.97
N GLY A 121 19.44 10.62 -5.83
CA GLY A 121 18.95 11.56 -4.82
C GLY A 121 17.89 10.99 -3.87
N ALA A 122 17.45 9.75 -4.05
CA ALA A 122 16.54 9.09 -3.13
C ALA A 122 17.27 8.57 -1.87
N THR A 123 16.53 8.46 -0.77
CA THR A 123 17.04 7.92 0.49
C THR A 123 16.10 6.85 1.02
N VAL A 124 16.68 5.81 1.63
CA VAL A 124 15.93 4.79 2.38
C VAL A 124 16.74 4.45 3.63
N THR A 125 16.17 4.71 4.80
CA THR A 125 16.74 4.35 6.08
C THR A 125 15.81 3.39 6.80
N MET A 126 16.38 2.34 7.40
CA MET A 126 15.66 1.36 8.18
C MET A 126 16.27 1.28 9.57
N THR A 127 15.43 1.23 10.59
CA THR A 127 15.85 1.05 11.97
C THR A 127 14.94 0.06 12.66
N THR A 128 15.52 -0.98 13.25
CA THR A 128 14.77 -1.99 14.00
C THR A 128 14.76 -1.67 15.50
N THR A 129 13.58 -1.67 16.12
CA THR A 129 13.42 -1.53 17.58
C THR A 129 12.29 -2.44 18.06
N GLY A 130 12.58 -3.29 19.05
CA GLY A 130 11.57 -4.19 19.63
C GLY A 130 10.90 -5.14 18.62
N GLY A 131 11.63 -5.56 17.58
CA GLY A 131 11.08 -6.43 16.52
C GLY A 131 10.21 -5.73 15.48
N VAL A 132 10.14 -4.39 15.53
CA VAL A 132 9.47 -3.55 14.54
C VAL A 132 10.51 -2.80 13.72
N VAL A 133 10.46 -2.90 12.40
CA VAL A 133 11.29 -2.13 11.47
C VAL A 133 10.57 -0.83 11.14
N THR A 134 11.18 0.30 11.46
CA THR A 134 10.75 1.60 10.95
C THR A 134 11.49 1.88 9.65
N VAL A 135 10.74 2.07 8.57
CA VAL A 135 11.26 2.38 7.23
C VAL A 135 10.94 3.84 6.93
N VAL A 136 11.94 4.62 6.56
CA VAL A 136 11.78 6.01 6.14
C VAL A 136 12.39 6.16 4.77
N ALA A 137 11.64 6.74 3.84
CA ALA A 137 12.11 6.97 2.48
C ALA A 137 11.80 8.37 1.97
N THR A 138 12.65 8.87 1.09
CA THR A 138 12.40 10.03 0.24
C THR A 138 12.76 9.66 -1.19
N ASP A 139 11.92 10.07 -2.12
CA ASP A 139 12.15 9.83 -3.55
C ASP A 139 11.93 11.15 -4.33
N PRO A 140 12.95 11.69 -5.00
CA PRO A 140 12.85 12.91 -5.79
C PRO A 140 11.96 12.77 -7.01
N ALA A 141 11.72 11.54 -7.47
CA ALA A 141 10.82 11.25 -8.57
C ALA A 141 9.39 10.91 -8.09
N ASN A 142 9.14 11.03 -6.78
CA ASN A 142 7.83 10.76 -6.20
C ASN A 142 6.97 12.03 -6.13
N ASP A 143 6.48 12.45 -7.30
CA ASP A 143 5.44 13.49 -7.44
C ASP A 143 4.02 12.94 -7.16
N HIS A 144 3.92 11.63 -6.89
CA HIS A 144 2.68 10.85 -6.85
C HIS A 144 2.63 9.92 -5.62
N ALA A 145 1.51 9.22 -5.40
CA ALA A 145 1.32 8.31 -4.27
C ALA A 145 1.80 6.87 -4.56
N CYS A 146 2.82 6.67 -5.41
CA CYS A 146 3.21 5.34 -5.90
C CYS A 146 4.49 4.76 -5.28
N VAL A 147 4.94 5.28 -4.15
CA VAL A 147 6.02 4.68 -3.38
C VAL A 147 5.43 3.91 -2.20
N GLY A 148 5.81 2.63 -2.09
CA GLY A 148 5.39 1.75 -0.99
C GLY A 148 6.49 0.77 -0.61
N VAL A 149 6.20 -0.08 0.38
CA VAL A 149 7.08 -1.18 0.79
C VAL A 149 6.61 -2.50 0.21
N LEU A 150 7.57 -3.37 -0.09
CA LEU A 150 7.34 -4.79 -0.40
C LEU A 150 8.06 -5.63 0.65
N VAL A 151 7.31 -6.52 1.29
CA VAL A 151 7.77 -7.30 2.43
C VAL A 151 7.73 -8.79 2.12
N GLY A 152 8.85 -9.47 2.40
CA GLY A 152 8.97 -10.92 2.26
C GLY A 152 9.08 -11.41 0.81
N PRO A 153 9.30 -12.73 0.63
CA PRO A 153 9.39 -13.33 -0.70
C PRO A 153 8.07 -13.24 -1.49
N GLU A 154 6.93 -13.15 -0.80
CA GLU A 154 5.61 -12.97 -1.41
C GLU A 154 5.36 -11.54 -1.90
N ARG A 155 6.25 -10.59 -1.54
CA ARG A 155 6.17 -9.17 -1.89
C ARG A 155 4.85 -8.54 -1.43
N ILE A 156 4.51 -8.72 -0.16
CA ILE A 156 3.33 -8.11 0.46
C ILE A 156 3.48 -6.58 0.40
N ILE A 157 2.49 -5.93 -0.20
CA ILE A 157 2.50 -4.48 -0.44
C ILE A 157 2.01 -3.75 0.82
N GLY A 158 2.65 -2.62 1.15
CA GLY A 158 2.18 -1.68 2.17
C GLY A 158 2.63 -0.24 1.94
#